data_AF-A0A803MJG6-F1
#
_entry.id   AF-A0A803MJG6-F1
#
_cell.length_a   1.000
_cell.length_b   1.000
_cell.length_c   1.000
_cell.angle_alpha   90.00
_cell.angle_beta   90.00
_cell.angle_gamma   90.00
#
_symmetry.space_group_name_H-M   'P 1'
#
loop_
_entity.id
_entity.type
_entity.pdbx_description
1 polymer ?
#
loop_
_entity_poly.entity_id
_entity_poly.type
_entity_poly.pdbx_seq_one_letter_code
_entity_poly.pdbx_strand_id
1 'polypeptide(L)'
;MGRLADLNQLNNLSGMLDIEVRRESKYIALSEISATNLNMKENLRELNIRFKNGTKEDKRVLECLKPPYNLKILDIDGLPHLEDLFLSGLDEVEYVADNENELSQAPLFPSQIHLQVSGMPKLKGWWGMTSSKQDSKEDIQLHVQVQHQRLVNWKPAFPKLGELDVDNVELAITITRQQIGGFTSLKKLCICDLSFGEQSHQQQAYTLPFSSCFPNLIENLWIRKYQRNTRMD
;
A
#
# COMPACT_ATOMS: atom_id res chain seq x y z
N MET A 1 11.64 27.12 -4.02
CA MET A 1 10.73 25.96 -3.99
C MET A 1 10.99 25.18 -5.27
N GLY A 2 11.51 23.96 -5.17
CA GLY A 2 11.78 23.10 -6.33
C GLY A 2 10.49 22.51 -6.88
N ARG A 3 10.46 22.26 -8.19
CA ARG A 3 9.41 21.54 -8.89
C ARG A 3 9.63 20.03 -8.75
N LEU A 4 8.58 19.24 -8.92
CA LEU A 4 8.73 17.78 -8.83
C LEU A 4 9.67 17.26 -9.94
N ALA A 5 9.62 17.87 -11.13
CA ALA A 5 10.53 17.58 -12.24
C ALA A 5 12.02 17.83 -11.93
N ASP A 6 12.35 18.62 -10.91
CA ASP A 6 13.75 18.88 -10.54
C ASP A 6 14.44 17.59 -10.01
N LEU A 7 13.65 16.60 -9.56
CA LEU A 7 14.14 15.27 -9.19
C LEU A 7 14.84 14.53 -10.34
N ASN A 8 14.60 14.94 -11.59
CA ASN A 8 15.32 14.40 -12.75
C ASN A 8 16.82 14.71 -12.73
N GLN A 9 17.23 15.77 -12.04
CA GLN A 9 18.63 16.20 -11.97
C GLN A 9 19.39 15.44 -10.87
N LEU A 10 18.69 14.65 -10.04
CA LEU A 10 19.23 13.98 -8.87
C LEU A 10 19.40 12.48 -9.11
N ASN A 11 20.43 12.11 -9.87
CA ASN A 11 20.67 10.72 -10.30
C ASN A 11 21.35 9.84 -9.24
N ASN A 12 21.98 10.45 -8.23
CA ASN A 12 22.72 9.75 -7.18
C ASN A 12 21.90 9.59 -5.88
N LEU A 13 20.57 9.74 -5.95
CA LEU A 13 19.71 9.55 -4.79
C LEU A 13 19.79 8.09 -4.31
N SER A 14 20.05 7.94 -3.02
CA SER A 14 20.22 6.64 -2.36
C SER A 14 19.59 6.67 -0.97
N GLY A 15 19.23 5.49 -0.46
CA GLY A 15 18.60 5.38 0.85
C GLY A 15 17.14 5.84 0.81
N MET A 16 16.83 6.96 1.44
CA MET A 16 15.46 7.47 1.66
C MET A 16 15.24 8.82 0.95
N LEU A 17 14.08 8.98 0.31
CA LEU A 17 13.62 10.22 -0.31
C LEU A 17 12.29 10.65 0.30
N ASP A 18 12.26 11.85 0.88
CA ASP A 18 11.04 12.49 1.39
C ASP A 18 10.52 13.53 0.39
N ILE A 19 9.25 13.42 0.02
CA ILE A 19 8.56 14.35 -0.87
C ILE A 19 7.34 14.94 -0.14
N GLU A 20 7.32 16.25 0.05
CA GLU A 20 6.12 16.95 0.55
C GLU A 20 5.44 17.71 -0.59
N VAL A 21 4.26 17.23 -1.00
CA VAL A 21 3.43 17.84 -2.03
C VAL A 21 2.58 18.94 -1.39
N ARG A 22 3.02 20.19 -1.59
CA ARG A 22 2.35 21.40 -1.03
C ARG A 22 1.32 22.03 -1.96
N ARG A 23 1.48 21.84 -3.28
CA ARG A 23 0.53 22.34 -4.30
C ARG A 23 -0.55 21.29 -4.49
N GLU A 24 -1.80 21.71 -4.64
CA GLU A 24 -2.88 20.76 -4.97
C GLU A 24 -2.54 20.01 -6.28
N SER A 25 -2.67 18.69 -6.25
CA SER A 25 -2.28 17.79 -7.34
C SER A 25 -2.97 18.08 -8.67
N LYS A 26 -4.17 18.69 -8.65
CA LYS A 26 -4.87 19.14 -9.86
C LYS A 26 -4.11 20.21 -10.66
N TYR A 27 -3.21 20.94 -10.02
CA TYR A 27 -2.36 21.97 -10.64
C TYR A 27 -0.94 21.49 -10.96
N ILE A 28 -0.63 20.21 -10.71
CA ILE A 28 0.63 19.61 -11.10
C ILE A 28 0.42 18.94 -12.45
N ALA A 29 1.18 19.35 -13.46
CA ALA A 29 1.10 18.74 -14.77
C ALA A 29 1.60 17.29 -14.71
N LEU A 30 0.91 16.35 -15.36
CA LEU A 30 1.37 14.94 -15.41
C LEU A 30 2.77 14.81 -16.00
N SER A 31 3.11 15.67 -16.97
CA SER A 31 4.47 15.74 -17.54
C SER A 31 5.54 16.14 -16.51
N GLU A 32 5.18 16.93 -15.49
CA GLU A 32 6.08 17.28 -14.40
C GLU A 32 6.33 16.08 -13.48
N ILE A 33 5.30 15.28 -13.21
CA ILE A 33 5.40 14.08 -12.37
C ILE A 33 6.16 12.97 -13.10
N SER A 34 5.86 12.75 -14.38
CA SER A 34 6.58 11.75 -15.18
C SER A 34 8.05 12.11 -15.40
N ALA A 35 8.39 13.41 -15.43
CA ALA A 35 9.76 13.86 -15.56
C ALA A 35 10.63 13.54 -14.33
N THR A 36 10.04 13.12 -13.21
CA THR A 36 10.79 12.77 -12.00
C THR A 36 11.76 11.62 -12.21
N ASN A 37 11.48 10.71 -13.15
CA ASN A 37 12.29 9.52 -13.44
C ASN A 37 12.71 8.79 -12.15
N LEU A 38 11.79 8.61 -11.21
CA LEU A 38 12.08 7.90 -9.96
C LEU A 38 12.46 6.43 -10.23
N ASN A 39 11.89 5.84 -11.27
CA ASN A 39 12.24 4.49 -11.73
C ASN A 39 13.73 4.29 -12.05
N MET A 40 14.45 5.36 -12.41
CA MET A 40 15.89 5.32 -12.72
C MET A 40 16.79 5.50 -11.49
N LYS A 41 16.20 5.69 -10.29
CA LYS A 41 16.95 5.93 -9.05
C LYS A 41 17.24 4.62 -8.32
N GLU A 42 18.09 3.80 -8.93
CA GLU A 42 18.35 2.40 -8.54
C GLU A 42 18.92 2.21 -7.12
N ASN A 43 19.42 3.27 -6.48
CA ASN A 43 19.95 3.21 -5.12
C ASN A 43 18.91 3.63 -4.05
N LEU A 44 17.74 4.11 -4.47
CA LEU A 44 16.67 4.52 -3.56
C LEU A 44 15.92 3.31 -3.04
N ARG A 45 15.84 3.14 -1.71
CA ARG A 45 15.19 2.00 -1.05
C ARG A 45 13.90 2.39 -0.34
N GLU A 46 13.76 3.64 0.05
CA GLU A 46 12.63 4.14 0.83
C GLU A 46 12.10 5.43 0.18
N LEU A 47 10.79 5.52 -0.07
CA LEU A 47 10.12 6.68 -0.65
C LEU A 47 8.98 7.08 0.27
N ASN A 48 9.07 8.28 0.83
CA ASN A 48 8.03 8.85 1.65
C ASN A 48 7.39 10.02 0.90
N ILE A 49 6.07 9.99 0.76
CA ILE A 49 5.32 11.07 0.12
C ILE A 49 4.18 11.53 1.01
N ARG A 50 4.14 12.84 1.28
CA ARG A 50 3.11 13.49 2.09
C ARG A 50 2.38 14.57 1.30
N PHE A 51 1.06 14.57 1.35
CA PHE A 51 0.22 15.61 0.76
C PHE A 51 -0.27 16.58 1.83
N LYS A 52 0.17 17.84 1.77
CA LYS A 52 -0.17 18.83 2.82
C LYS A 52 -1.66 19.22 2.82
N ASN A 53 -2.24 19.31 1.62
CA ASN A 53 -3.64 19.65 1.40
C ASN A 53 -4.28 18.54 0.56
N GLY A 54 -4.32 17.32 1.09
CA GLY A 54 -4.69 16.16 0.31
C GLY A 54 -6.09 16.27 -0.31
N THR A 55 -6.23 15.77 -1.53
CA THR A 55 -7.45 15.79 -2.33
C THR A 55 -7.64 14.45 -3.05
N LYS A 56 -8.83 14.19 -3.59
CA LYS A 56 -9.06 13.03 -4.47
C LYS A 56 -8.17 13.01 -5.72
N GLU A 57 -7.57 14.16 -6.08
CA GLU A 57 -6.67 14.31 -7.21
C GLU A 57 -5.25 13.88 -6.87
N ASP A 58 -4.96 13.34 -5.68
CA ASP A 58 -3.60 12.89 -5.35
C ASP A 58 -3.28 11.53 -5.98
N LYS A 59 -4.30 10.73 -6.36
CA LYS A 59 -4.12 9.45 -7.05
C LYS A 59 -3.26 9.55 -8.32
N ARG A 60 -3.44 10.61 -9.11
CA ARG A 60 -2.64 10.85 -10.33
C ARG A 60 -1.15 11.03 -10.03
N VAL A 61 -0.79 11.58 -8.87
CA VAL A 61 0.61 11.73 -8.48
C VAL A 61 1.17 10.35 -8.17
N LEU A 62 0.49 9.58 -7.32
CA LEU A 62 0.90 8.22 -6.95
C LEU A 62 1.03 7.30 -8.17
N GLU A 63 0.06 7.33 -9.09
CA GLU A 63 0.08 6.55 -10.34
C GLU A 63 1.21 6.95 -11.30
N CYS A 64 1.62 8.22 -11.30
CA CYS A 64 2.65 8.74 -12.21
C CYS A 64 4.07 8.69 -11.63
N LEU A 65 4.24 8.56 -10.32
CA LEU A 65 5.57 8.59 -9.68
C LEU A 65 6.47 7.47 -10.15
N LYS A 66 5.91 6.27 -10.43
CA LYS A 66 6.63 5.09 -10.91
C LYS A 66 7.96 4.90 -10.15
N PRO A 67 7.91 4.53 -8.86
CA PRO A 67 9.11 4.34 -8.06
C PRO A 67 10.05 3.28 -8.65
N PRO A 68 11.33 3.26 -8.23
CA PRO A 68 12.30 2.28 -8.71
C PRO A 68 11.90 0.86 -8.31
N TYR A 69 12.20 -0.10 -9.18
CA TYR A 69 11.82 -1.51 -9.00
C TYR A 69 12.37 -2.08 -7.68
N ASN A 70 13.51 -1.56 -7.21
CA ASN A 70 14.20 -1.97 -5.99
C ASN A 70 13.73 -1.23 -4.72
N LEU A 71 12.60 -0.51 -4.78
CA LEU A 71 12.02 0.16 -3.63
C LEU A 71 11.53 -0.89 -2.62
N LYS A 72 11.91 -0.77 -1.37
CA LYS A 72 11.53 -1.70 -0.29
C LYS A 72 10.41 -1.16 0.58
N ILE A 73 10.42 0.15 0.82
CA ILE A 73 9.46 0.83 1.68
C ILE A 73 8.83 1.97 0.90
N LEU A 74 7.50 1.98 0.90
CA LEU A 74 6.69 3.09 0.38
C LEU A 74 5.86 3.64 1.53
N ASP A 75 5.96 4.93 1.79
CA ASP A 75 5.23 5.60 2.87
C ASP A 75 4.38 6.72 2.26
N ILE A 76 3.09 6.72 2.56
CA ILE A 76 2.11 7.60 1.93
C ILE A 76 1.21 8.21 3.01
N ASP A 77 1.23 9.53 3.09
CA ASP A 77 0.54 10.31 4.13
C ASP A 77 -0.23 11.51 3.54
N GLY A 78 -1.24 12.00 4.27
CA GLY A 78 -1.98 13.21 3.97
C GLY A 78 -3.09 13.02 2.94
N LEU A 79 -3.78 11.89 2.94
CA LEU A 79 -4.79 11.52 1.93
C LEU A 79 -6.24 11.44 2.46
N PRO A 80 -6.78 12.49 3.12
CA PRO A 80 -8.09 12.44 3.77
C PRO A 80 -9.28 12.28 2.81
N HIS A 81 -9.10 12.60 1.53
CA HIS A 81 -10.15 12.62 0.51
C HIS A 81 -9.95 11.59 -0.60
N LEU A 82 -8.97 10.70 -0.46
CA LEU A 82 -8.73 9.68 -1.47
C LEU A 82 -9.81 8.60 -1.41
N GLU A 83 -10.49 8.37 -2.54
CA GLU A 83 -11.56 7.38 -2.68
C GLU A 83 -11.06 6.10 -3.38
N ASP A 84 -10.17 6.25 -4.37
CA ASP A 84 -9.60 5.15 -5.14
C ASP A 84 -8.07 5.18 -5.06
N LEU A 85 -7.44 4.03 -4.82
CA LEU A 85 -5.98 3.86 -4.90
C LEU A 85 -5.63 2.65 -5.75
N PHE A 86 -4.72 2.86 -6.70
CA PHE A 86 -4.14 1.80 -7.51
C PHE A 86 -2.63 1.73 -7.30
N LEU A 87 -2.15 0.57 -6.85
CA LEU A 87 -0.72 0.27 -6.70
C LEU A 87 -0.38 -0.94 -7.56
N SER A 88 0.61 -0.79 -8.45
CA SER A 88 1.01 -1.84 -9.38
C SER A 88 2.51 -1.88 -9.65
N GLY A 89 3.06 -3.09 -9.84
CA GLY A 89 4.43 -3.32 -10.31
C GLY A 89 5.51 -2.86 -9.33
N LEU A 90 5.26 -3.04 -8.03
CA LEU A 90 6.17 -2.70 -6.95
C LEU A 90 6.81 -3.99 -6.39
N ASP A 91 7.58 -4.66 -7.25
CA ASP A 91 8.00 -6.05 -7.05
C ASP A 91 8.81 -6.28 -5.77
N GLU A 92 9.64 -5.31 -5.40
CA GLU A 92 10.54 -5.39 -4.24
C GLU A 92 9.97 -4.74 -2.98
N VAL A 93 8.78 -4.14 -3.05
CA VAL A 93 8.19 -3.46 -1.89
C VAL A 93 7.75 -4.50 -0.86
N GLU A 94 8.38 -4.42 0.31
CA GLU A 94 8.13 -5.31 1.44
C GLU A 94 7.10 -4.71 2.41
N TYR A 95 7.11 -3.39 2.53
CA TYR A 95 6.25 -2.66 3.46
C TYR A 95 5.68 -1.43 2.81
N VAL A 96 4.41 -1.20 3.06
CA VAL A 96 3.81 0.10 2.81
C VAL A 96 3.33 0.68 4.13
N ALA A 97 3.77 1.89 4.46
CA ALA A 97 3.73 2.45 5.81
C ALA A 97 2.99 3.79 5.86
N ASP A 98 2.81 4.26 7.09
CA ASP A 98 2.33 5.58 7.45
C ASP A 98 3.32 6.22 8.43
N ASN A 99 3.67 7.49 8.17
CA ASN A 99 4.58 8.32 8.95
C ASN A 99 3.90 9.24 9.97
N GLU A 100 2.68 8.93 10.42
CA GLU A 100 2.14 9.65 11.56
C GLU A 100 2.93 9.29 12.84
N ASN A 101 3.48 10.34 13.45
CA ASN A 101 3.81 10.36 14.88
C ASN A 101 2.68 9.68 15.65
N GLU A 102 3.03 8.92 16.69
CA GLU A 102 2.18 8.05 17.54
C GLU A 102 0.91 8.70 18.16
N LEU A 103 0.56 9.91 17.76
CA LEU A 103 -0.55 10.75 18.22
C LEU A 103 -1.60 11.03 17.11
N SER A 104 -1.37 10.56 15.88
CA SER A 104 -2.32 10.38 14.75
C SER A 104 -3.65 9.71 15.11
N GLN A 105 -4.68 10.41 15.61
CA GLN A 105 -5.98 9.77 15.93
C GLN A 105 -6.93 9.62 14.73
N ALA A 106 -6.50 10.00 13.52
CA ALA A 106 -7.32 10.00 12.31
C ALA A 106 -7.11 8.72 11.48
N PRO A 107 -8.15 8.18 10.81
CA PRO A 107 -7.94 7.15 9.80
C PRO A 107 -7.14 7.73 8.64
N LEU A 108 -6.18 6.96 8.14
CA LEU A 108 -5.31 7.34 7.01
C LEU A 108 -6.08 7.58 5.71
N PHE A 109 -7.09 6.75 5.50
CA PHE A 109 -7.97 6.83 4.33
C PHE A 109 -9.43 6.85 4.77
N PRO A 110 -9.89 7.95 5.38
CA PRO A 110 -11.23 8.03 5.95
C PRO A 110 -12.32 8.04 4.87
N SER A 111 -11.93 8.21 3.61
CA SER A 111 -12.80 8.29 2.45
C SER A 111 -12.58 7.17 1.43
N GLN A 112 -11.63 6.24 1.64
CA GLN A 112 -11.31 5.26 0.60
C GLN A 112 -12.37 4.19 0.46
N ILE A 113 -12.82 4.01 -0.79
CA ILE A 113 -13.90 3.13 -1.22
C ILE A 113 -13.32 1.97 -2.02
N HIS A 114 -12.33 2.22 -2.87
CA HIS A 114 -11.71 1.23 -3.76
C HIS A 114 -10.18 1.17 -3.56
N LEU A 115 -9.67 -0.05 -3.43
CA LEU A 115 -8.23 -0.34 -3.39
C LEU A 115 -7.93 -1.45 -4.38
N GLN A 116 -7.00 -1.19 -5.30
CA GLN A 116 -6.49 -2.19 -6.22
C GLN A 116 -4.98 -2.32 -6.05
N VAL A 117 -4.51 -3.54 -5.77
CA VAL A 117 -3.09 -3.86 -5.53
C VAL A 117 -2.69 -5.03 -6.41
N SER A 118 -1.68 -4.83 -7.26
CA SER A 118 -1.18 -5.85 -8.20
C SER A 118 0.33 -5.80 -8.34
N GLY A 119 0.99 -6.90 -8.71
CA GLY A 119 2.44 -6.97 -8.89
C GLY A 119 3.23 -6.53 -7.65
N MET A 120 2.87 -7.06 -6.48
CA MET A 120 3.55 -6.80 -5.19
C MET A 120 3.85 -8.12 -4.45
N PRO A 121 4.68 -9.02 -5.01
CA PRO A 121 4.89 -10.37 -4.50
C PRO A 121 5.68 -10.44 -3.18
N LYS A 122 6.49 -9.42 -2.86
CA LYS A 122 7.28 -9.37 -1.62
C LYS A 122 6.61 -8.64 -0.47
N LEU A 123 5.38 -8.19 -0.65
CA LEU A 123 4.67 -7.43 0.36
C LEU A 123 4.44 -8.31 1.61
N LYS A 124 5.05 -7.90 2.73
CA LYS A 124 4.98 -8.56 4.03
C LYS A 124 4.06 -7.83 5.01
N GLY A 125 3.92 -6.51 4.83
CA GLY A 125 3.17 -5.68 5.75
C GLY A 125 2.51 -4.50 5.06
N TRP A 126 1.31 -4.18 5.53
CA TRP A 126 0.48 -3.12 5.00
C TRP A 126 -0.01 -2.25 6.17
N TRP A 127 0.52 -1.03 6.25
CA TRP A 127 0.21 0.06 7.18
C TRP A 127 0.41 -0.28 8.67
N GLY A 128 1.14 0.57 9.40
CA GLY A 128 1.21 0.50 10.87
C GLY A 128 2.20 -0.49 11.49
N MET A 129 3.01 -1.19 10.70
CA MET A 129 4.05 -2.10 11.19
C MET A 129 5.41 -1.81 10.57
N THR A 130 5.89 -0.56 10.64
CA THR A 130 7.33 -0.33 10.61
C THR A 130 7.87 -0.92 11.91
N SER A 131 8.40 -2.13 11.82
CA SER A 131 9.18 -2.73 12.90
C SER A 131 10.23 -1.70 13.30
N SER A 132 10.12 -1.20 14.52
CA SER A 132 11.12 -0.37 15.17
C SER A 132 12.50 -0.94 14.89
N LYS A 133 13.32 -0.23 14.12
CA LYS A 133 14.76 -0.48 14.12
C LYS A 133 15.23 -0.04 15.51
N GLN A 134 15.40 -0.95 16.46
CA GLN A 134 16.06 -0.64 17.73
C GLN A 134 16.67 -1.89 18.38
N ASP A 135 17.99 -2.00 18.26
CA ASP A 135 18.87 -2.97 18.93
C ASP A 135 19.20 -2.55 20.38
N SER A 136 18.34 -1.81 21.07
CA SER A 136 18.54 -1.39 22.47
C SER A 136 17.61 -2.14 23.41
N LYS A 137 18.22 -2.88 24.36
CA LYS A 137 17.57 -3.68 25.41
C LYS A 137 16.67 -2.88 26.38
N GLU A 138 16.68 -1.55 26.30
CA GLU A 138 15.94 -0.64 27.19
C GLU A 138 14.52 -0.31 26.69
N ASP A 139 14.16 -0.68 25.45
CA ASP A 139 12.88 -0.32 24.82
C ASP A 139 11.73 -1.31 25.09
N ILE A 140 11.96 -2.41 25.81
CA ILE A 140 10.94 -3.46 26.02
C ILE A 140 9.75 -2.94 26.84
N GLN A 141 9.96 -1.99 27.76
CA GLN A 141 8.89 -1.44 28.58
C GLN A 141 8.03 -0.39 27.85
N LEU A 142 8.64 0.38 26.93
CA LEU A 142 7.91 1.26 26.01
C LEU A 142 7.15 0.43 24.97
N HIS A 143 7.75 -0.64 24.45
CA HIS A 143 7.13 -1.52 23.46
C HIS A 143 5.85 -2.17 24.00
N VAL A 144 5.83 -2.63 25.25
CA VAL A 144 4.61 -3.20 25.86
C VAL A 144 3.51 -2.15 26.05
N GLN A 145 3.86 -0.91 26.40
CA GLN A 145 2.89 0.17 26.58
C GLN A 145 2.31 0.65 25.23
N VAL A 146 3.14 0.79 24.20
CA VAL A 146 2.74 1.20 22.84
C VAL A 146 1.85 0.15 22.17
N GLN A 147 2.16 -1.15 22.32
CA GLN A 147 1.31 -2.23 21.81
C GLN A 147 -0.04 -2.29 22.53
N HIS A 148 -0.08 -2.08 23.85
CA HIS A 148 -1.35 -2.00 24.58
C HIS A 148 -2.15 -0.76 24.17
N GLN A 149 -1.55 0.42 24.03
CA GLN A 149 -2.27 1.63 23.58
C GLN A 149 -2.79 1.53 22.14
N ARG A 150 -2.03 0.89 21.25
CA ARG A 150 -2.50 0.55 19.90
C ARG A 150 -3.71 -0.38 19.96
N LEU A 151 -3.70 -1.42 20.79
CA LEU A 151 -4.82 -2.35 20.95
C LEU A 151 -6.12 -1.68 21.46
N VAL A 152 -6.04 -0.64 22.30
CA VAL A 152 -7.25 0.04 22.83
C VAL A 152 -7.82 1.14 21.93
N ASN A 153 -7.01 1.74 21.05
CA ASN A 153 -7.42 2.90 20.23
C ASN A 153 -7.28 2.68 18.71
N TRP A 154 -7.03 1.45 18.28
CA TRP A 154 -6.85 1.11 16.86
C TRP A 154 -8.10 1.48 16.04
N LYS A 155 -7.92 2.35 15.04
CA LYS A 155 -8.92 2.61 14.01
C LYS A 155 -8.53 1.89 12.72
N PRO A 156 -9.48 1.29 12.00
CA PRO A 156 -9.19 0.66 10.71
C PRO A 156 -8.64 1.71 9.73
N ALA A 157 -7.56 1.35 9.04
CA ALA A 157 -6.94 2.20 8.02
C ALA A 157 -7.92 2.59 6.90
N PHE A 158 -8.87 1.70 6.62
CA PHE A 158 -9.90 1.90 5.59
C PHE A 158 -11.32 1.68 6.16
N PRO A 159 -11.87 2.63 6.93
CA PRO A 159 -13.19 2.46 7.55
C PRO A 159 -14.31 2.31 6.51
N LYS A 160 -14.11 2.77 5.27
CA LYS A 160 -15.13 2.78 4.21
C LYS A 160 -14.81 1.88 3.01
N LEU A 161 -13.75 1.07 3.06
CA LEU A 161 -13.37 0.26 1.90
C LEU A 161 -14.52 -0.67 1.54
N GLY A 162 -15.09 -0.47 0.35
CA GLY A 162 -16.21 -1.24 -0.18
C GLY A 162 -15.76 -2.28 -1.20
N GLU A 163 -14.65 -2.02 -1.90
CA GLU A 163 -14.12 -2.87 -2.96
C GLU A 163 -12.60 -3.04 -2.85
N LEU A 164 -12.14 -4.30 -2.93
CA LEU A 164 -10.73 -4.68 -2.91
C LEU A 164 -10.43 -5.59 -4.12
N ASP A 165 -9.48 -5.18 -4.94
CA ASP A 165 -9.00 -5.94 -6.09
C ASP A 165 -7.53 -6.31 -5.89
N VAL A 166 -7.22 -7.61 -5.92
CA VAL A 166 -5.87 -8.13 -5.67
C VAL A 166 -5.50 -9.26 -6.62
N ASP A 167 -4.21 -9.51 -6.80
CA ASP A 167 -3.74 -10.60 -7.66
C ASP A 167 -3.94 -11.99 -7.05
N ASN A 168 -3.89 -12.12 -5.73
CA ASN A 168 -4.00 -13.42 -5.09
C ASN A 168 -4.54 -13.31 -3.66
N VAL A 169 -4.91 -14.47 -3.10
CA VAL A 169 -5.45 -14.59 -1.74
C VAL A 169 -4.44 -14.17 -0.69
N GLU A 170 -3.15 -14.48 -0.85
CA GLU A 170 -2.11 -14.10 0.13
C GLU A 170 -1.96 -12.59 0.23
N LEU A 171 -2.05 -11.87 -0.88
CA LEU A 171 -2.04 -10.42 -0.92
C LEU A 171 -3.27 -9.85 -0.21
N ALA A 172 -4.44 -10.44 -0.46
CA ALA A 172 -5.68 -10.11 0.25
C ALA A 172 -5.49 -10.26 1.77
N ILE A 173 -5.00 -11.43 2.20
CA ILE A 173 -4.74 -11.74 3.60
C ILE A 173 -3.71 -10.77 4.19
N THR A 174 -2.62 -10.46 3.50
CA THR A 174 -1.60 -9.52 3.98
C THR A 174 -2.17 -8.14 4.23
N ILE A 175 -3.04 -7.64 3.34
CA ILE A 175 -3.72 -6.36 3.50
C ILE A 175 -4.72 -6.40 4.67
N THR A 176 -5.36 -7.56 4.92
CA THR A 176 -6.42 -7.70 5.94
C THR A 176 -5.95 -8.18 7.30
N ARG A 177 -4.77 -8.79 7.39
CA ARG A 177 -4.25 -9.47 8.59
C ARG A 177 -4.15 -8.53 9.79
N GLN A 178 -4.03 -7.23 9.55
CA GLN A 178 -3.81 -6.23 10.59
C GLN A 178 -5.07 -5.45 10.97
N GLN A 179 -6.24 -5.81 10.40
CA GLN A 179 -7.51 -5.21 10.80
C GLN A 179 -8.20 -5.97 11.94
N ILE A 180 -8.16 -5.42 13.15
CA ILE A 180 -8.92 -5.94 14.30
C ILE A 180 -10.42 -5.75 14.02
N GLY A 181 -11.14 -6.84 13.78
CA GLY A 181 -12.57 -6.83 13.43
C GLY A 181 -12.88 -6.93 11.93
N GLY A 182 -11.86 -7.06 11.07
CA GLY A 182 -12.01 -7.26 9.63
C GLY A 182 -12.57 -6.03 8.88
N PHE A 183 -12.64 -6.14 7.55
CA PHE A 183 -13.22 -5.09 6.72
C PHE A 183 -14.75 -5.12 6.76
N THR A 184 -15.35 -4.52 7.78
CA THR A 184 -16.82 -4.50 7.94
C THR A 184 -17.56 -3.76 6.82
N SER A 185 -16.89 -2.84 6.11
CA SER A 185 -17.47 -2.12 4.98
C SER A 185 -17.29 -2.82 3.62
N LEU A 186 -16.43 -3.85 3.55
CA LEU A 186 -16.07 -4.48 2.28
C LEU A 186 -17.21 -5.36 1.77
N LYS A 187 -17.72 -5.00 0.59
CA LYS A 187 -18.83 -5.67 -0.07
C LYS A 187 -18.39 -6.53 -1.25
N LYS A 188 -17.27 -6.17 -1.88
CA LYS A 188 -16.74 -6.81 -3.09
C LYS A 188 -15.24 -7.08 -2.94
N LEU A 189 -14.86 -8.31 -3.25
CA LEU A 189 -13.47 -8.75 -3.30
C LEU A 189 -13.25 -9.44 -4.64
N CYS A 190 -12.39 -8.88 -5.49
CA CYS A 190 -11.93 -9.55 -6.69
C CYS A 190 -10.51 -10.06 -6.50
N ILE A 191 -10.31 -11.33 -6.83
CA ILE A 191 -8.99 -11.95 -6.88
C ILE A 191 -8.72 -12.33 -8.33
N CYS A 192 -7.78 -11.62 -8.95
CA CYS A 192 -7.32 -11.84 -10.31
C CYS A 192 -6.07 -12.71 -10.26
N ASP A 193 -6.23 -14.03 -10.26
CA ASP A 193 -5.11 -14.96 -10.19
C ASP A 193 -4.25 -14.84 -11.45
N LEU A 194 -3.24 -13.97 -11.37
CA LEU A 194 -2.24 -13.70 -12.41
C LEU A 194 -1.02 -14.61 -12.24
N SER A 195 -1.12 -15.73 -11.50
CA SER A 195 -0.01 -16.66 -11.29
C SER A 195 0.62 -17.09 -12.62
N PHE A 196 1.71 -16.42 -12.97
CA PHE A 196 2.59 -16.79 -14.06
C PHE A 196 3.33 -18.05 -13.63
N GLY A 197 2.83 -19.19 -14.10
CA GLY A 197 3.57 -20.45 -14.24
C GLY A 197 4.50 -20.81 -13.09
N GLU A 198 3.95 -21.37 -12.02
CA GLU A 198 4.55 -22.54 -11.36
C GLU A 198 3.48 -23.17 -10.47
N GLN A 199 2.90 -24.27 -10.96
CA GLN A 199 2.13 -25.15 -10.09
C GLN A 199 3.10 -25.79 -9.11
N SER A 200 3.19 -25.25 -7.90
CA SER A 200 3.59 -26.05 -6.76
C SER A 200 2.33 -26.64 -6.14
N HIS A 201 2.26 -27.97 -6.16
CA HIS A 201 1.23 -28.77 -5.51
C HIS A 201 1.22 -28.50 -4.00
N GLN A 202 0.55 -27.44 -3.56
CA GLN A 202 -0.01 -27.33 -2.24
C GLN A 202 -1.35 -26.62 -2.35
N GLN A 203 -2.42 -27.41 -2.55
CA GLN A 203 -3.74 -27.03 -2.05
C GLN A 203 -3.63 -26.97 -0.52
N GLN A 204 -3.04 -25.90 0.02
CA GLN A 204 -3.24 -25.57 1.42
C GLN A 204 -4.69 -25.13 1.54
N ALA A 205 -5.46 -25.91 2.28
CA ALA A 205 -6.81 -25.55 2.64
C ALA A 205 -6.74 -24.23 3.43
N TYR A 206 -7.13 -23.12 2.80
CA TYR A 206 -7.31 -21.82 3.46
C TYR A 206 -8.55 -21.87 4.36
N THR A 207 -8.55 -22.76 5.35
CA THR A 207 -9.79 -23.11 6.05
C THR A 207 -10.16 -22.10 7.15
N LEU A 208 -9.23 -21.23 7.61
CA LEU A 208 -9.45 -20.56 8.91
C LEU A 208 -9.07 -19.05 9.09
N PRO A 209 -8.56 -18.26 8.11
CA PRO A 209 -8.57 -16.79 8.25
C PRO A 209 -9.53 -16.06 7.30
N PHE A 210 -9.97 -16.66 6.20
CA PHE A 210 -10.66 -15.93 5.13
C PHE A 210 -12.02 -15.36 5.58
N SER A 211 -12.84 -16.17 6.26
CA SER A 211 -14.12 -15.71 6.81
C SER A 211 -13.97 -14.69 7.94
N SER A 212 -12.89 -14.77 8.74
CA SER A 212 -12.62 -13.79 9.79
C SER A 212 -12.10 -12.45 9.25
N CYS A 213 -11.37 -12.46 8.14
CA CYS A 213 -10.89 -11.26 7.48
C CYS A 213 -12.01 -10.54 6.70
N PHE A 214 -12.99 -11.31 6.23
CA PHE A 214 -14.05 -10.86 5.32
C PHE A 214 -15.46 -11.22 5.83
N PRO A 215 -15.86 -10.76 7.02
CA PRO A 215 -17.11 -11.22 7.66
C PRO A 215 -18.39 -10.84 6.89
N ASN A 216 -18.34 -9.80 6.05
CA ASN A 216 -19.51 -9.26 5.32
C ASN A 216 -19.53 -9.61 3.83
N LEU A 217 -18.63 -10.48 3.36
CA LEU A 217 -18.57 -10.95 1.96
C LEU A 217 -19.56 -12.10 1.77
N ILE A 218 -20.85 -11.76 1.65
CA ILE A 218 -21.92 -12.77 1.55
C ILE A 218 -22.26 -13.10 0.08
N GLU A 219 -22.03 -12.19 -0.88
CA GLU A 219 -22.49 -12.38 -2.28
C GLU A 219 -21.52 -11.97 -3.41
N ASN A 220 -20.42 -11.24 -3.16
CA ASN A 220 -19.57 -10.68 -4.24
C ASN A 220 -18.08 -11.06 -4.15
N LEU A 221 -17.80 -12.36 -4.03
CA LEU A 221 -16.44 -12.90 -4.21
C LEU A 221 -16.25 -13.29 -5.68
N TRP A 222 -15.41 -12.54 -6.40
CA TRP A 222 -15.10 -12.82 -7.80
C TRP A 222 -13.68 -13.32 -7.94
N ILE A 223 -13.52 -14.63 -8.10
CA ILE A 223 -12.22 -15.23 -8.42
C ILE A 223 -12.14 -15.37 -9.94
N ARG A 224 -11.31 -14.54 -10.57
CA ARG A 224 -11.02 -14.63 -12.01
C ARG A 224 -9.71 -15.39 -12.20
N LYS A 225 -9.80 -16.61 -12.74
CA LYS A 225 -8.62 -17.34 -13.22
C LYS A 225 -8.32 -16.95 -14.66
N TYR A 226 -7.17 -16.35 -14.91
CA TYR A 226 -6.69 -16.12 -16.27
C TYR A 226 -5.87 -17.33 -16.73
N GLN A 227 -6.45 -18.17 -17.60
CA GLN A 227 -5.63 -19.08 -18.40
C GLN A 227 -5.21 -18.34 -19.67
N ARG A 228 -3.91 -18.04 -19.82
CA ARG A 228 -3.38 -17.73 -21.16
C ARG A 228 -3.49 -19.01 -21.99
N ASN A 229 -4.30 -18.97 -23.04
CA ASN A 229 -4.15 -19.89 -24.16
C ASN A 229 -2.74 -19.68 -24.73
N THR A 230 -1.81 -20.57 -24.41
CA THR A 230 -0.62 -20.77 -25.22
C THR A 230 -1.07 -21.39 -26.55
N ARG A 231 -1.45 -20.55 -27.51
CA ARG A 231 -1.27 -20.92 -28.92
C ARG A 231 0.22 -20.89 -29.17
N MET A 232 0.85 -22.06 -29.13
CA MET A 232 2.03 -22.30 -29.94
C MET A 232 1.55 -22.26 -31.40
N ASP A 233 2.11 -21.35 -32.18
CA ASP A 233 2.41 -21.49 -33.60
C ASP A 233 3.60 -20.55 -33.90
#